data_AF-A0A843EE40-F1
#
_entry.id   AF-A0A843EE40-F1
#
_cell.length_a   1.000
_cell.length_b   1.000
_cell.length_c   1.000
_cell.angle_alpha   90.00
_cell.angle_beta   90.00
_cell.angle_gamma   90.00
#
_symmetry.space_group_name_H-M   'P 1'
#
loop_
_entity.id
_entity.type
_entity.pdbx_description
1 polymer ?
#
loop_
_entity_poly.entity_id
_entity_poly.type
_entity_poly.pdbx_seq_one_letter_code
_entity_poly.pdbx_strand_id
1 'polypeptide(L)'
;MASDSIRKKELCAMLNNDPVLIRTVDEMVLLEERLTQLKELPFIKVHPDDPTRQKATPASKIYKELLQQYTNIVRIMMKATGADEHDEDSPLRKWYKENMEE
;
A
#
# COMPACT_ATOMS: atom_id res chain seq x y z
N MET A 1 18.52 -7.03 4.91
CA MET A 1 19.64 -6.33 4.23
C MET A 1 19.87 -6.79 2.79
N ALA A 2 20.17 -8.08 2.49
CA ALA A 2 20.35 -8.51 1.09
C ALA A 2 19.03 -8.55 0.29
N SER A 3 17.94 -8.98 0.94
CA SER A 3 16.57 -9.01 0.38
C SER A 3 16.08 -7.63 -0.07
N ASP A 4 16.31 -6.60 0.76
CA ASP A 4 15.75 -5.25 0.55
C ASP A 4 16.38 -4.58 -0.67
N SER A 5 17.66 -4.85 -0.92
CA SER A 5 18.37 -4.39 -2.11
C SER A 5 17.86 -5.06 -3.39
N ILE A 6 17.47 -6.33 -3.32
CA ILE A 6 16.89 -7.06 -4.46
C ILE A 6 15.48 -6.54 -4.75
N ARG A 7 14.64 -6.45 -3.72
CA ARG A 7 13.26 -5.97 -3.82
C ARG A 7 13.17 -4.56 -4.39
N LYS A 8 14.03 -3.66 -3.91
CA LYS A 8 14.14 -2.29 -4.43
C LYS A 8 14.51 -2.28 -5.92
N LYS A 9 15.48 -3.10 -6.34
CA LYS A 9 15.91 -3.18 -7.75
C LYS A 9 14.79 -3.66 -8.66
N GLU A 10 14.03 -4.68 -8.24
CA GLU A 10 12.87 -5.18 -8.98
C GLU A 10 11.81 -4.08 -9.19
N LEU A 11 11.47 -3.37 -8.11
CA LEU A 11 10.49 -2.28 -8.16
C LEU A 11 10.95 -1.12 -9.05
N CYS A 12 12.21 -0.69 -8.95
CA CYS A 12 12.75 0.36 -9.82
C CYS A 12 12.75 -0.06 -11.30
N ALA A 13 13.04 -1.34 -11.60
CA ALA A 13 13.00 -1.85 -12.96
C ALA A 13 11.58 -1.83 -13.56
N MET A 14 10.55 -2.15 -12.77
CA MET A 14 9.15 -2.08 -13.20
C MET A 14 8.68 -0.66 -13.52
N LEU A 15 9.32 0.35 -12.93
CA LEU A 15 8.96 1.76 -13.09
C LEU A 15 9.82 2.52 -14.11
N ASN A 16 10.62 1.83 -14.91
CA ASN A 16 11.56 2.45 -15.86
C ASN A 16 12.51 3.48 -15.20
N ASN A 17 12.80 3.33 -13.91
CA ASN A 17 13.60 4.27 -13.11
C ASN A 17 13.08 5.72 -13.11
N ASP A 18 11.77 5.94 -13.13
CA ASP A 18 11.18 7.27 -12.97
C ASP A 18 11.70 7.95 -11.67
N PRO A 19 12.42 9.09 -11.76
CA PRO A 19 13.00 9.78 -10.61
C PRO A 19 11.97 10.18 -9.54
N VAL A 20 10.73 10.46 -9.94
CA VAL A 20 9.63 10.82 -9.03
C VAL A 20 9.19 9.60 -8.22
N LEU A 21 9.17 8.42 -8.84
CA LEU A 21 8.69 7.19 -8.23
C LEU A 21 9.77 6.45 -7.44
N ILE A 22 11.06 6.64 -7.76
CA ILE A 22 12.18 6.01 -7.03
C ILE A 22 12.13 6.34 -5.52
N ARG A 23 11.80 7.59 -5.14
CA ARG A 23 11.65 7.96 -3.72
C ARG A 23 10.50 7.20 -3.05
N THR A 24 9.42 6.98 -3.79
CA THR A 24 8.26 6.22 -3.33
C THR A 24 8.58 4.74 -3.15
N VAL A 25 9.48 4.17 -3.96
CA VAL A 25 9.97 2.80 -3.80
C VAL A 25 10.74 2.63 -2.48
N ASP A 26 11.55 3.61 -2.11
CA ASP A 26 12.28 3.57 -0.83
C ASP A 26 11.33 3.52 0.37
N GLU A 27 10.30 4.37 0.35
CA GLU A 27 9.26 4.35 1.39
C GLU A 27 8.47 3.02 1.37
N MET A 28 8.18 2.46 0.19
CA MET A 28 7.49 1.18 0.08
C MET A 28 8.26 0.04 0.74
N VAL A 29 9.57 -0.09 0.45
CA VAL A 29 10.42 -1.14 1.01
C VAL A 29 10.56 -0.98 2.52
N LEU A 30 10.71 0.27 3.01
CA LEU A 30 10.74 0.54 4.44
C LEU A 30 9.43 0.12 5.11
N LEU A 31 8.28 0.44 4.52
CA LEU A 31 6.98 0.04 5.05
C LEU A 31 6.79 -1.49 5.04
N GLU A 32 7.24 -2.20 4.00
CA GLU A 32 7.23 -3.68 3.94
C GLU A 32 8.00 -4.28 5.13
N GLU A 33 9.18 -3.74 5.46
CA GLU A 33 9.99 -4.17 6.60
C GLU A 33 9.28 -3.88 7.93
N ARG A 34 8.79 -2.65 8.13
CA ARG A 34 8.12 -2.25 9.38
C ARG A 34 6.83 -3.03 9.62
N LEU A 35 6.05 -3.29 8.57
CA LEU A 35 4.86 -4.12 8.64
C LEU A 35 5.20 -5.56 9.03
N THR A 36 6.30 -6.10 8.51
CA THR A 36 6.79 -7.44 8.88
C THR A 36 7.17 -7.50 10.35
N GLN A 37 7.95 -6.52 10.84
CA GLN A 37 8.33 -6.42 12.26
C GLN A 37 7.11 -6.28 13.19
N LEU A 38 6.12 -5.46 12.81
CA LEU A 38 4.92 -5.25 13.64
C LEU A 38 4.06 -6.51 13.74
N LYS A 39 4.00 -7.36 12.70
CA LYS A 39 3.24 -8.62 12.73
C LYS A 39 3.73 -9.60 13.79
N GLU A 40 4.97 -9.48 14.24
CA GLU A 40 5.53 -10.32 15.30
C GLU A 40 5.04 -9.93 16.70
N LEU A 41 4.47 -8.73 16.85
CA LEU A 41 3.98 -8.21 18.13
C LEU A 41 2.50 -8.58 18.35
N PRO A 42 2.06 -8.79 19.61
CA PRO A 42 0.65 -9.04 19.89
C PRO A 42 -0.17 -7.78 19.56
N PHE A 43 -1.24 -7.96 18.78
CA PHE A 43 -2.16 -6.87 18.44
C PHE A 43 -3.31 -6.69 19.44
N ILE A 44 -3.54 -7.72 20.26
CA ILE A 44 -4.58 -7.71 21.26
C ILE A 44 -3.97 -8.08 22.61
N LYS A 45 -4.26 -7.27 23.62
CA LYS A 45 -4.02 -7.60 25.02
C LYS A 45 -5.32 -8.07 25.64
N VAL A 46 -5.33 -9.30 26.14
CA VAL A 46 -6.43 -9.89 26.90
C VAL A 46 -6.23 -9.61 28.39
N HIS A 47 -7.29 -9.28 29.12
CA HIS A 47 -7.21 -9.11 30.57
C HIS A 47 -6.93 -10.46 31.25
N PRO A 48 -6.00 -10.55 32.22
CA PRO A 48 -5.59 -11.83 32.82
C PRO A 48 -6.75 -12.57 33.50
N ASP A 49 -7.65 -11.84 34.16
CA ASP A 49 -8.74 -12.43 34.94
C ASP A 49 -10.09 -12.50 34.18
N ASP A 50 -10.19 -11.82 33.03
CA ASP A 50 -11.45 -11.73 32.25
C ASP A 50 -11.16 -11.75 30.74
N PRO A 51 -11.22 -12.92 30.10
CA PRO A 51 -10.91 -13.07 28.67
C PRO A 51 -11.82 -12.28 27.72
N THR A 52 -13.00 -11.83 28.18
CA THR A 52 -13.92 -11.03 27.36
C THR A 52 -13.44 -9.59 27.19
N ARG A 53 -12.58 -9.11 28.09
CA ARG A 53 -12.03 -7.76 28.07
C ARG A 53 -10.73 -7.72 27.28
N GLN A 54 -10.83 -7.23 26.05
CA GLN A 54 -9.70 -7.13 25.11
C GLN A 54 -9.42 -5.68 24.75
N LYS A 55 -8.14 -5.34 24.57
CA LYS A 55 -7.72 -4.01 24.11
C LYS A 55 -6.71 -4.13 22.99
N ALA A 56 -6.85 -3.28 21.97
CA ALA A 56 -5.84 -3.12 20.94
C ALA A 56 -4.52 -2.61 21.55
N THR A 57 -3.41 -3.22 21.15
CA THR A 57 -2.08 -2.76 21.55
C THR A 57 -1.64 -1.56 20.71
N PRO A 58 -0.60 -0.81 21.13
CA PRO A 58 0.00 0.22 20.29
C PRO A 58 0.46 -0.32 18.93
N ALA A 59 1.03 -1.54 18.91
CA ALA A 59 1.49 -2.20 17.68
C ALA A 59 0.34 -2.38 16.67
N SER A 60 -0.85 -2.75 17.14
CA SER A 60 -2.05 -2.87 16.28
C SER A 60 -2.41 -1.56 15.58
N LYS A 61 -2.33 -0.43 16.31
CA LYS A 61 -2.66 0.88 15.76
C LYS A 61 -1.65 1.31 14.70
N ILE A 62 -0.35 1.19 15.02
CA ILE A 62 0.74 1.53 14.10
C ILE A 62 0.66 0.65 12.86
N TYR A 63 0.44 -0.65 13.02
CA TYR A 63 0.30 -1.58 11.89
C TYR A 63 -0.80 -1.16 10.93
N LYS A 64 -1.98 -0.79 11.46
CA LYS A 64 -3.11 -0.32 10.63
C LYS A 64 -2.75 0.95 9.84
N GLU A 65 -2.08 1.90 10.48
CA GLU A 65 -1.67 3.16 9.84
C GLU A 65 -0.63 2.93 8.73
N LEU A 66 0.43 2.17 9.02
CA LEU A 66 1.46 1.85 8.04
C LEU A 66 0.91 0.99 6.89
N LEU A 67 -0.04 0.10 7.17
CA LEU A 67 -0.69 -0.71 6.13
C LEU A 67 -1.52 0.19 5.20
N GLN A 68 -2.19 1.21 5.74
CA GLN A 68 -2.91 2.18 4.93
C GLN A 68 -1.97 3.00 4.03
N GLN A 69 -0.83 3.43 4.55
CA GLN A 69 0.19 4.14 3.76
C GLN A 69 0.77 3.24 2.67
N TYR A 70 1.13 2.00 3.00
CA TYR A 70 1.63 1.02 2.05
C TYR A 70 0.62 0.74 0.92
N THR A 71 -0.66 0.50 1.25
CA THR A 71 -1.69 0.26 0.24
C THR A 71 -1.93 1.48 -0.66
N ASN A 72 -1.77 2.71 -0.14
CA ASN A 72 -1.82 3.92 -0.95
C ASN A 72 -0.65 4.00 -1.94
N ILE A 73 0.56 3.67 -1.50
CA ILE A 73 1.73 3.59 -2.38
C ILE A 73 1.50 2.53 -3.47
N VAL A 74 1.03 1.33 -3.11
CA VAL A 74 0.72 0.26 -4.09
C VAL A 74 -0.26 0.76 -5.17
N ARG A 75 -1.30 1.50 -4.79
CA ARG A 75 -2.25 2.08 -5.77
C ARG A 75 -1.59 3.09 -6.71
N ILE A 76 -0.71 3.95 -6.20
CA ILE A 76 0.05 4.90 -7.02
C ILE A 76 0.92 4.15 -8.02
N MET A 77 1.58 3.08 -7.56
CA MET A 77 2.44 2.24 -8.39
C MET A 77 1.65 1.53 -9.49
N MET A 78 0.50 0.93 -9.18
CA MET A 78 -0.36 0.28 -10.16
C MET A 78 -0.80 1.24 -11.27
N LYS A 79 -1.15 2.49 -10.91
CA LYS A 79 -1.50 3.53 -11.87
C LYS A 79 -0.31 3.93 -12.73
N ALA A 80 0.87 4.08 -12.13
CA ALA A 80 2.08 4.43 -12.85
C ALA A 80 2.54 3.35 -13.85
N THR A 81 2.25 2.08 -13.57
CA THR A 81 2.60 0.95 -14.46
C THR A 81 1.50 0.60 -15.47
N GLY A 82 0.39 1.33 -15.52
CA GLY A 82 -0.76 0.99 -16.38
C GLY A 82 -1.48 -0.31 -15.97
N ALA A 83 -1.20 -0.85 -14.78
CA ALA A 83 -1.81 -2.09 -14.31
C ALA A 83 -3.25 -1.89 -13.76
N ASP A 84 -3.72 -0.64 -13.70
CA ASP A 84 -5.08 -0.25 -13.35
C ASP A 84 -6.00 -0.12 -14.59
N GLU A 85 -5.55 -0.58 -15.77
CA GLU A 85 -6.32 -0.62 -17.02
C GLU A 85 -7.43 -1.71 -17.00
N HIS A 86 -8.32 -1.64 -16.01
CA HIS A 86 -9.73 -1.89 -16.28
C HIS A 86 -10.34 -0.54 -16.68
N ASP A 87 -9.95 -0.09 -17.87
CA ASP A 87 -10.41 1.15 -18.50
C ASP A 87 -11.83 0.97 -19.06
N GLU A 88 -12.73 0.39 -18.27
CA GLU A 88 -14.16 0.48 -18.57
C GLU A 88 -14.56 1.93 -18.33
N ASP A 89 -14.71 2.64 -19.44
CA ASP A 89 -15.18 4.02 -19.46
C ASP A 89 -16.45 4.13 -18.60
N SER A 90 -16.38 4.94 -17.53
CA SER A 90 -17.49 5.13 -16.59
C SER A 90 -18.78 5.46 -17.37
N PRO A 91 -19.96 4.94 -16.96
CA PRO A 91 -21.23 5.27 -17.61
C PRO A 91 -21.44 6.77 -17.83
N LEU A 92 -20.94 7.61 -16.92
CA LEU A 92 -20.98 9.07 -17.04
C LEU A 92 -20.05 9.62 -18.13
N ARG A 93 -18.83 9.06 -18.28
CA ARG A 93 -17.89 9.45 -19.34
C ARG A 93 -18.41 9.03 -20.71
N LYS A 94 -19.01 7.84 -20.81
CA LYS A 94 -19.71 7.38 -22.02
C LYS A 94 -20.83 8.35 -22.41
N TRP A 95 -21.71 8.67 -21.46
CA TRP A 95 -22.79 9.63 -21.69
C TRP A 95 -22.27 11.01 -22.12
N TYR A 96 -21.23 11.54 -21.47
CA TYR A 96 -20.68 12.86 -21.82
C TYR A 96 -20.12 12.91 -23.25
N LYS A 97 -19.34 11.90 -23.66
CA LYS A 97 -18.82 11.79 -25.04
C LYS A 97 -19.95 11.71 -26.07
N GLU A 98 -21.01 10.96 -25.76
CA GLU A 98 -22.16 10.78 -26.66
C GLU A 98 -23.07 12.01 -26.78
N ASN A 99 -23.04 12.92 -25.80
CA ASN A 99 -24.04 13.99 -25.69
C ASN A 99 -23.46 15.42 -25.64
N MET A 100 -22.14 15.59 -25.57
CA MET A 100 -21.51 16.91 -25.44
C MET A 100 -20.33 17.18 -26.39
N GLU A 101 -20.03 16.29 -27.33
CA GLU A 101 -19.19 16.60 -28.50
C GLU A 101 -20.05 17.05 -29.70
N GLU A 102 -20.63 18.25 -29.59
CA GLU A 102 -21.03 19.15 -30.69
C GLU A 102 -20.48 20.55 -30.40
#